data_AF-A0A248KI61-F1
#
_entry.id   AF-A0A248KI61-F1
#
_cell.length_a   1.000
_cell.length_b   1.000
_cell.length_c   1.000
_cell.angle_alpha   90.00
_cell.angle_beta   90.00
_cell.angle_gamma   90.00
#
_symmetry.space_group_name_H-M   'P 1'
#
loop_
_entity.id
_entity.type
_entity.pdbx_description
1 polymer ?
#
loop_
_entity_poly.entity_id
_entity_poly.type
_entity_poly.pdbx_seq_one_letter_code
_entity_poly.pdbx_strand_id
1 'polypeptide(L)'
;MQSVSKSIIAVAVLAALTSTHANAVIVTSDSVILPNTTTTVTQQFQSVENAITGNSQKADDAFTKADDAKQRADAAFTKADDAMREAGNAAASITGLERSIDTVKDAVVDEYKNRVAADTALQGQIDVVNKSIKTSADGLAQEIKDRTAGDDALHTELTNQKAAQQQIDQAQSQIIGTHDNLISDNKAAIDTNTQAIGNKVDTKTFTDDQKRQDDAVTSLTTTVNSKASQTDVNTNKKAIAADEANITANKSAIDTEVKAEQQHFSTLSSGVQQAQTTGAAAQNRADVAFANAEANHQALANTNQRLANDEKTLANHEQRISDLEANNQTNFNSLKDQQNKDRKEFRAGLAGAFALTAIPQAPQGHTVGFGMGVGTFNGQNAVSAEISARVSANVSVKTGLSWDTADNVGAGAGVLFSY
;
A
#
# COMPACT_ATOMS: atom_id res chain seq x y z
N MET A 1 -168.27 -92.72 -11.51
CA MET A 1 -169.24 -93.75 -11.92
C MET A 1 -169.17 -94.82 -10.86
N GLN A 2 -170.25 -94.98 -10.10
CA GLN A 2 -171.24 -96.03 -10.41
C GLN A 2 -170.57 -97.39 -10.27
N SER A 3 -171.08 -98.34 -9.52
CA SER A 3 -172.49 -98.63 -9.29
C SER A 3 -172.43 -99.91 -8.45
N VAL A 4 -173.28 -100.13 -7.46
CA VAL A 4 -174.63 -100.68 -7.69
C VAL A 4 -174.47 -102.06 -8.37
N SER A 5 -174.92 -103.17 -7.84
CA SER A 5 -176.17 -103.44 -7.14
C SER A 5 -176.12 -104.92 -6.77
N LYS A 6 -176.67 -105.29 -5.61
CA LYS A 6 -177.93 -106.05 -5.50
C LYS A 6 -178.01 -107.32 -6.37
N SER A 7 -178.35 -108.42 -5.73
CA SER A 7 -179.74 -108.90 -5.58
C SER A 7 -179.67 -110.31 -5.00
N ILE A 8 -180.22 -110.59 -3.81
CA ILE A 8 -181.65 -110.79 -3.49
C ILE A 8 -182.24 -111.97 -4.29
N ILE A 9 -183.05 -112.73 -3.55
CA ILE A 9 -184.26 -113.49 -3.93
C ILE A 9 -183.97 -115.00 -3.88
N ALA A 10 -184.26 -115.72 -2.79
CA ALA A 10 -185.50 -115.87 -2.01
C ALA A 10 -186.55 -116.78 -2.68
N VAL A 11 -187.39 -117.31 -1.78
CA VAL A 11 -188.70 -117.94 -2.00
C VAL A 11 -188.59 -119.44 -2.29
N ALA A 12 -188.66 -120.30 -1.28
CA ALA A 12 -189.85 -120.71 -0.52
C ALA A 12 -190.84 -121.52 -1.39
N VAL A 13 -191.27 -122.68 -0.89
CA VAL A 13 -192.66 -122.90 -0.47
C VAL A 13 -192.78 -124.23 0.28
N LEU A 14 -193.48 -124.10 1.39
CA LEU A 14 -194.06 -125.06 2.30
C LEU A 14 -195.34 -125.65 1.68
N ALA A 15 -195.53 -126.97 1.73
CA ALA A 15 -196.88 -127.56 1.83
C ALA A 15 -196.80 -128.96 2.41
N ALA A 16 -197.29 -129.10 3.63
CA ALA A 16 -197.66 -130.36 4.23
C ALA A 16 -198.87 -130.92 3.49
N LEU A 17 -198.87 -132.21 3.17
CA LEU A 17 -200.06 -133.04 3.36
C LEU A 17 -199.61 -134.49 3.52
N THR A 18 -199.98 -135.02 4.67
CA THR A 18 -199.97 -136.43 5.03
C THR A 18 -200.79 -137.24 4.02
N SER A 19 -200.23 -138.32 3.49
CA SER A 19 -200.85 -139.64 3.59
C SER A 19 -199.91 -140.67 2.96
N THR A 20 -199.40 -141.55 3.80
CA THR A 20 -199.66 -142.99 3.64
C THR A 20 -200.76 -143.29 2.60
N HIS A 21 -200.52 -144.05 1.53
CA HIS A 21 -200.63 -145.52 1.54
C HIS A 21 -200.55 -146.03 0.09
N ALA A 22 -199.84 -147.16 -0.15
CA ALA A 22 -200.12 -148.23 -1.15
C ALA A 22 -200.62 -147.84 -2.59
N ASN A 23 -199.96 -148.19 -3.72
CA ASN A 23 -200.16 -149.49 -4.40
C ASN A 23 -199.95 -150.65 -3.41
N ALA A 24 -200.90 -151.51 -3.05
CA ALA A 24 -202.13 -151.92 -3.72
C ALA A 24 -201.89 -152.45 -5.15
N VAL A 25 -201.80 -153.79 -5.23
CA VAL A 25 -202.65 -154.70 -6.03
C VAL A 25 -202.69 -154.48 -7.57
N ILE A 26 -202.27 -155.48 -8.38
CA ILE A 26 -202.94 -155.73 -9.69
C ILE A 26 -204.35 -156.20 -9.36
N VAL A 27 -205.35 -155.61 -10.02
CA VAL A 27 -206.59 -156.31 -10.38
C VAL A 27 -206.53 -156.70 -11.85
N THR A 28 -206.70 -158.00 -12.15
CA THR A 28 -207.51 -158.54 -13.27
C THR A 28 -208.29 -159.71 -12.65
N SER A 29 -209.55 -159.50 -12.26
CA SER A 29 -210.78 -159.67 -13.05
C SER A 29 -211.20 -161.12 -13.26
N ASP A 30 -212.52 -161.30 -13.28
CA ASP A 30 -213.27 -162.55 -13.43
C ASP A 30 -212.88 -163.44 -14.65
N SER A 31 -213.29 -164.72 -14.70
CA SER A 31 -213.84 -165.42 -13.55
C SER A 31 -212.70 -165.41 -12.56
N VAL A 32 -212.92 -165.11 -11.30
CA VAL A 32 -212.03 -165.76 -10.33
C VAL A 32 -210.54 -165.28 -10.42
N ILE A 33 -210.05 -164.33 -9.61
CA ILE A 33 -209.89 -162.88 -9.87
C ILE A 33 -208.46 -162.34 -9.36
N LEU A 34 -207.24 -162.87 -9.68
CA LEU A 34 -205.96 -162.80 -8.82
C LEU A 34 -204.63 -162.03 -9.36
N PRO A 35 -203.52 -161.68 -8.57
CA PRO A 35 -202.71 -160.36 -8.55
C PRO A 35 -201.09 -160.23 -8.70
N ASN A 36 -200.41 -159.06 -9.07
CA ASN A 36 -199.50 -157.97 -8.39
C ASN A 36 -198.36 -157.14 -9.21
N THR A 37 -198.10 -155.80 -8.98
CA THR A 37 -197.06 -154.86 -9.62
C THR A 37 -196.48 -153.67 -8.74
N THR A 38 -195.22 -153.68 -8.21
CA THR A 38 -194.62 -152.57 -7.39
C THR A 38 -193.05 -152.42 -7.43
N THR A 39 -192.38 -152.19 -8.58
CA THR A 39 -190.87 -152.11 -8.57
C THR A 39 -190.22 -150.94 -9.35
N THR A 40 -190.94 -150.16 -10.16
CA THR A 40 -190.29 -149.23 -11.12
C THR A 40 -190.06 -147.79 -10.62
N VAL A 41 -190.74 -147.34 -9.55
CA VAL A 41 -190.70 -145.92 -9.12
C VAL A 41 -189.52 -145.59 -8.19
N THR A 42 -189.01 -146.57 -7.43
CA THR A 42 -187.92 -146.36 -6.47
C THR A 42 -186.58 -146.04 -7.14
N GLN A 43 -186.33 -146.55 -8.36
CA GLN A 43 -185.06 -146.31 -9.06
C GLN A 43 -184.93 -144.88 -9.63
N GLN A 44 -186.03 -144.16 -9.87
CA GLN A 44 -185.95 -142.80 -10.44
C GLN A 44 -185.60 -141.73 -9.40
N PHE A 45 -185.99 -141.89 -8.14
CA PHE A 45 -185.67 -140.90 -7.09
C PHE A 45 -184.18 -140.86 -6.72
N GLN A 46 -183.50 -142.00 -6.72
CA GLN A 46 -182.06 -142.08 -6.43
C GLN A 46 -181.20 -141.42 -7.52
N SER A 47 -181.67 -141.41 -8.77
CA SER A 47 -180.98 -140.74 -9.87
C SER A 47 -180.96 -139.21 -9.73
N VAL A 48 -182.01 -138.62 -9.15
CA VAL A 48 -182.13 -137.18 -9.00
C VAL A 48 -181.28 -136.68 -7.83
N GLU A 49 -181.24 -137.42 -6.73
CA GLU A 49 -180.43 -137.09 -5.56
C GLU A 49 -178.93 -137.06 -5.91
N ASN A 50 -178.45 -138.08 -6.64
CA ASN A 50 -177.08 -138.11 -7.16
C ASN A 50 -176.75 -136.94 -8.09
N ALA A 51 -177.71 -136.47 -8.89
CA ALA A 51 -177.52 -135.33 -9.79
C ALA A 51 -177.42 -134.00 -9.03
N ILE A 52 -178.20 -133.84 -7.94
CA ILE A 52 -178.13 -132.66 -7.08
C ILE A 52 -176.79 -132.60 -6.35
N THR A 53 -176.33 -133.72 -5.77
CA THR A 53 -175.03 -133.78 -5.09
C THR A 53 -173.87 -133.50 -6.06
N GLY A 54 -173.92 -134.08 -7.26
CA GLY A 54 -172.90 -133.85 -8.28
C GLY A 54 -172.86 -132.41 -8.82
N ASN A 55 -174.02 -131.75 -8.94
CA ASN A 55 -174.07 -130.34 -9.33
C ASN A 55 -173.63 -129.40 -8.20
N SER A 56 -173.92 -129.74 -6.94
CA SER A 56 -173.41 -128.98 -5.79
C SER A 56 -171.88 -129.03 -5.71
N GLN A 57 -171.28 -130.21 -5.92
CA GLN A 57 -169.81 -130.35 -5.98
C GLN A 57 -169.19 -129.57 -7.14
N LYS A 58 -169.81 -129.57 -8.33
CA LYS A 58 -169.33 -128.75 -9.46
C LYS A 58 -169.42 -127.26 -9.17
N ALA A 59 -170.44 -126.81 -8.43
CA ALA A 59 -170.58 -125.42 -8.03
C ALA A 59 -169.51 -125.03 -7.01
N ASP A 60 -169.25 -125.87 -6.01
CA ASP A 60 -168.15 -125.65 -5.05
C ASP A 60 -166.79 -125.64 -5.74
N ASP A 61 -166.50 -126.60 -6.63
CA ASP A 61 -165.27 -126.62 -7.43
C ASP A 61 -165.12 -125.35 -8.29
N ALA A 62 -166.23 -124.84 -8.84
CA ALA A 62 -166.24 -123.60 -9.61
C ALA A 62 -165.97 -122.37 -8.73
N PHE A 63 -166.56 -122.32 -7.53
CA PHE A 63 -166.28 -121.28 -6.55
C PHE A 63 -164.82 -121.31 -6.07
N THR A 64 -164.28 -122.50 -5.77
CA THR A 64 -162.86 -122.66 -5.40
C THR A 64 -161.94 -122.22 -6.54
N LYS A 65 -162.22 -122.61 -7.79
CA LYS A 65 -161.43 -122.15 -8.95
C LYS A 65 -161.53 -120.63 -9.16
N ALA A 66 -162.68 -120.03 -8.89
CA ALA A 66 -162.85 -118.58 -8.98
C ALA A 66 -162.08 -117.84 -7.89
N ASP A 67 -162.05 -118.38 -6.67
CA ASP A 67 -161.25 -117.82 -5.58
C ASP A 67 -159.74 -117.96 -5.85
N ASP A 68 -159.30 -119.13 -6.32
CA ASP A 68 -157.92 -119.34 -6.79
C ASP A 68 -157.54 -118.37 -7.92
N ALA A 69 -158.44 -118.15 -8.88
CA ALA A 69 -158.22 -117.20 -9.97
C ALA A 69 -158.10 -115.76 -9.45
N LYS A 70 -158.93 -115.39 -8.47
CA LYS A 70 -158.85 -114.09 -7.80
C LYS A 70 -157.54 -113.94 -7.03
N GLN A 71 -157.17 -114.91 -6.19
CA GLN A 71 -155.91 -114.89 -5.46
C GLN A 71 -154.69 -114.80 -6.40
N ARG A 72 -154.72 -115.51 -7.54
CA ARG A 72 -153.69 -115.38 -8.58
C ARG A 72 -153.66 -114.00 -9.22
N ALA A 73 -154.83 -113.38 -9.46
CA ALA A 73 -154.91 -112.03 -9.99
C ALA A 73 -154.38 -111.00 -8.99
N ASP A 74 -154.76 -111.11 -7.72
CA ASP A 74 -154.28 -110.24 -6.64
C ASP A 74 -152.75 -110.39 -6.49
N ALA A 75 -152.22 -111.62 -6.49
CA ALA A 75 -150.78 -111.88 -6.48
C ALA A 75 -150.08 -111.31 -7.72
N ALA A 76 -150.70 -111.37 -8.90
CA ALA A 76 -150.16 -110.77 -10.12
C ALA A 76 -150.14 -109.24 -10.05
N PHE A 77 -151.18 -108.61 -9.49
CA PHE A 77 -151.23 -107.17 -9.27
C PHE A 77 -150.20 -106.73 -8.24
N THR A 78 -150.05 -107.43 -7.12
CA THR A 78 -148.98 -107.16 -6.14
C THR A 78 -147.60 -107.26 -6.79
N LYS A 79 -147.37 -108.30 -7.61
CA LYS A 79 -146.10 -108.46 -8.32
C LYS A 79 -145.86 -107.35 -9.34
N ALA A 80 -146.91 -106.86 -10.01
CA ALA A 80 -146.82 -105.73 -10.94
C ALA A 80 -146.53 -104.42 -10.22
N ASP A 81 -147.14 -104.20 -9.05
CA ASP A 81 -146.90 -103.03 -8.21
C ASP A 81 -145.47 -103.02 -7.65
N ASP A 82 -144.98 -104.17 -7.18
CA ASP A 82 -143.57 -104.33 -6.77
C ASP A 82 -142.61 -104.08 -7.92
N ALA A 83 -142.90 -104.57 -9.13
CA ALA A 83 -142.09 -104.32 -10.32
C ALA A 83 -142.09 -102.83 -10.72
N MET A 84 -143.22 -102.13 -10.59
CA MET A 84 -143.31 -100.69 -10.84
C MET A 84 -142.54 -99.88 -9.80
N ARG A 85 -142.59 -100.28 -8.53
CA ARG A 85 -141.80 -99.67 -7.45
C ARG A 85 -140.30 -99.90 -7.65
N GLU A 86 -139.90 -101.10 -8.05
CA GLU A 86 -138.50 -101.43 -8.38
C GLU A 86 -138.01 -100.62 -9.60
N ALA A 87 -138.84 -100.49 -10.65
CA ALA A 87 -138.54 -99.63 -11.79
C ALA A 87 -138.41 -98.14 -11.40
N GLY A 88 -139.26 -97.65 -10.49
CA GLY A 88 -139.16 -96.29 -9.95
C GLY A 88 -137.86 -96.05 -9.16
N ASN A 89 -137.46 -97.02 -8.34
CA ASN A 89 -136.19 -96.98 -7.61
C ASN A 89 -134.97 -97.02 -8.56
N ALA A 90 -135.04 -97.81 -9.64
CA ALA A 90 -134.03 -97.84 -10.68
C ALA A 90 -133.93 -96.50 -11.42
N ALA A 91 -135.06 -95.90 -11.79
CA ALA A 91 -135.08 -94.57 -12.43
C ALA A 91 -134.47 -93.48 -11.54
N ALA A 92 -134.79 -93.46 -10.24
CA ALA A 92 -134.20 -92.53 -9.29
C ALA A 92 -132.67 -92.71 -9.15
N SER A 93 -132.21 -93.97 -9.19
CA SER A 93 -130.77 -94.29 -9.18
C SER A 93 -130.06 -93.83 -10.46
N ILE A 94 -130.70 -94.00 -11.62
CA ILE A 94 -130.20 -93.49 -12.91
C ILE A 94 -130.05 -91.96 -12.85
N THR A 95 -131.08 -91.24 -12.41
CA THR A 95 -131.01 -89.77 -12.25
C THR A 95 -129.95 -89.34 -11.23
N GLY A 96 -129.72 -90.15 -10.19
CA GLY A 96 -128.61 -89.95 -9.25
C GLY A 96 -127.24 -90.09 -9.92
N LEU A 97 -127.06 -91.15 -10.72
CA LEU A 97 -125.85 -91.41 -11.49
C LEU A 97 -125.61 -90.33 -12.55
N GLU A 98 -126.65 -89.86 -13.25
CA GLU A 98 -126.55 -88.75 -14.22
C GLU A 98 -126.01 -87.48 -13.56
N ARG A 99 -126.53 -87.11 -12.38
CA ARG A 99 -126.01 -85.97 -11.61
C ARG A 99 -124.56 -86.16 -11.17
N SER A 100 -124.18 -87.38 -10.75
CA SER A 100 -122.79 -87.69 -10.42
C SER A 100 -121.88 -87.61 -11.66
N ILE A 101 -122.34 -88.08 -12.83
CA ILE A 101 -121.63 -87.99 -14.10
C ILE A 101 -121.39 -86.52 -14.48
N ASP A 102 -122.42 -85.67 -14.38
CA ASP A 102 -122.27 -84.24 -14.67
C ASP A 102 -121.31 -83.55 -13.71
N THR A 103 -121.38 -83.88 -12.41
CA THR A 103 -120.44 -83.35 -11.40
C THR A 103 -118.99 -83.74 -11.72
N VAL A 104 -118.76 -85.00 -12.09
CA VAL A 104 -117.43 -85.49 -12.48
C VAL A 104 -116.97 -84.84 -13.78
N LYS A 105 -117.87 -84.67 -14.75
CA LYS A 105 -117.59 -84.00 -16.03
C LYS A 105 -117.13 -82.56 -15.80
N ASP A 106 -117.87 -81.79 -15.01
CA ASP A 106 -117.52 -80.40 -14.70
C ASP A 106 -116.18 -80.32 -13.96
N ALA A 107 -115.94 -81.20 -12.99
CA ALA A 107 -114.66 -81.29 -12.29
C ALA A 107 -113.48 -81.60 -13.24
N VAL A 108 -113.66 -82.51 -14.20
CA VAL A 108 -112.63 -82.83 -15.21
C VAL A 108 -112.40 -81.65 -16.17
N VAL A 109 -113.46 -80.94 -16.56
CA VAL A 109 -113.35 -79.74 -17.42
C VAL A 109 -112.60 -78.62 -16.71
N ASP A 110 -112.89 -78.38 -15.43
CA ASP A 110 -112.21 -77.36 -14.64
C ASP A 110 -110.76 -77.73 -14.36
N GLU A 111 -110.47 -79.00 -14.05
CA GLU A 111 -109.10 -79.51 -13.95
C GLU A 111 -108.33 -79.33 -15.27
N TYR A 112 -108.96 -79.60 -16.42
CA TYR A 112 -108.35 -79.36 -17.72
C TYR A 112 -108.04 -77.88 -17.95
N LYS A 113 -108.98 -76.96 -17.66
CA LYS A 113 -108.75 -75.51 -17.77
C LYS A 113 -107.63 -75.04 -16.85
N ASN A 114 -107.60 -75.53 -15.61
CA ASN A 114 -106.56 -75.19 -14.63
C ASN A 114 -105.18 -75.67 -15.11
N ARG A 115 -105.08 -76.89 -15.66
CA ARG A 115 -103.85 -77.41 -16.26
C ARG A 115 -103.39 -76.59 -17.46
N VAL A 116 -104.30 -76.25 -18.37
CA VAL A 116 -103.97 -75.40 -19.54
C VAL A 116 -103.47 -74.02 -19.09
N ALA A 117 -104.11 -73.41 -18.09
CA ALA A 117 -103.66 -72.13 -17.53
C ALA A 117 -102.29 -72.24 -16.87
N ALA A 118 -102.04 -73.32 -16.11
CA ALA A 118 -100.75 -73.60 -15.49
C ALA A 118 -99.65 -73.83 -16.54
N ASP A 119 -99.92 -74.62 -17.59
CA ASP A 119 -99.00 -74.86 -18.70
C ASP A 119 -98.68 -73.56 -19.45
N THR A 120 -99.68 -72.70 -19.65
CA THR A 120 -99.49 -71.37 -20.27
C THR A 120 -98.62 -70.47 -19.40
N ALA A 121 -98.84 -70.44 -18.09
CA ALA A 121 -98.04 -69.68 -17.15
C ALA A 121 -96.59 -70.19 -17.09
N LEU A 122 -96.40 -71.52 -17.09
CA LEU A 122 -95.10 -72.16 -17.12
C LEU A 122 -94.36 -71.83 -18.42
N GLN A 123 -95.05 -71.86 -19.58
CA GLN A 123 -94.46 -71.46 -20.86
C GLN A 123 -94.00 -70.00 -20.84
N GLY A 124 -94.80 -69.09 -20.26
CA GLY A 124 -94.40 -67.69 -20.09
C GLY A 124 -93.15 -67.53 -19.22
N GLN A 125 -93.03 -68.31 -18.13
CA GLN A 125 -91.81 -68.33 -17.30
C GLN A 125 -90.60 -68.88 -18.08
N ILE A 126 -90.79 -69.95 -18.86
CA ILE A 126 -89.75 -70.52 -19.74
C ILE A 126 -89.28 -69.48 -20.76
N ASP A 127 -90.19 -68.72 -21.36
CA ASP A 127 -89.85 -67.69 -22.35
C ASP A 127 -89.04 -66.54 -21.72
N VAL A 128 -89.40 -66.10 -20.52
CA VAL A 128 -88.64 -65.09 -19.75
C VAL A 128 -87.24 -65.59 -19.41
N VAL A 129 -87.12 -66.84 -18.95
CA VAL A 129 -85.83 -67.47 -18.64
C VAL A 129 -84.98 -67.59 -19.91
N ASN A 130 -85.54 -68.06 -21.02
CA ASN A 130 -84.85 -68.17 -22.30
C ASN A 130 -84.36 -66.82 -22.82
N LYS A 131 -85.19 -65.77 -22.69
CA LYS A 131 -84.80 -64.40 -23.05
C LYS A 131 -83.65 -63.89 -22.18
N SER A 132 -83.69 -64.18 -20.88
CA SER A 132 -82.64 -63.80 -19.94
C SER A 132 -81.33 -64.54 -20.24
N ILE A 133 -81.39 -65.86 -20.47
CA ILE A 133 -80.25 -66.69 -20.90
C ILE A 133 -79.65 -66.13 -22.18
N LYS A 134 -80.47 -65.81 -23.19
CA LYS A 134 -79.98 -65.25 -24.45
C LYS A 134 -79.29 -63.90 -24.24
N THR A 135 -79.88 -63.01 -23.44
CA THR A 135 -79.29 -61.70 -23.15
C THR A 135 -77.94 -61.83 -22.45
N SER A 136 -77.84 -62.72 -21.46
CA SER A 136 -76.57 -63.01 -20.79
C SER A 136 -75.54 -63.64 -21.74
N ALA A 137 -75.96 -64.55 -22.62
CA ALA A 137 -75.07 -65.16 -23.61
C ALA A 137 -74.54 -64.14 -24.63
N ASP A 138 -75.40 -63.26 -25.15
CA ASP A 138 -75.01 -62.18 -26.07
C ASP A 138 -74.05 -61.20 -25.36
N GLY A 139 -74.32 -60.84 -24.11
CA GLY A 139 -73.46 -59.98 -23.29
C GLY A 139 -72.08 -60.59 -23.03
N LEU A 140 -72.03 -61.87 -22.64
CA LEU A 140 -70.76 -62.60 -22.48
C LEU A 140 -70.00 -62.72 -23.79
N ALA A 141 -70.69 -62.94 -24.91
CA ALA A 141 -70.05 -63.01 -26.23
C ALA A 141 -69.44 -61.64 -26.64
N GLN A 142 -70.10 -60.54 -26.29
CA GLN A 142 -69.55 -59.19 -26.53
C GLN A 142 -68.35 -58.91 -25.62
N GLU A 143 -68.44 -59.22 -24.32
CA GLU A 143 -67.32 -59.08 -23.37
C GLU A 143 -66.09 -59.88 -23.82
N ILE A 144 -66.27 -61.11 -24.31
CA ILE A 144 -65.18 -61.92 -24.86
C ILE A 144 -64.52 -61.23 -26.06
N LYS A 145 -65.31 -60.65 -26.98
CA LYS A 145 -64.78 -59.91 -28.13
C LYS A 145 -64.00 -58.67 -27.70
N ASP A 146 -64.55 -57.89 -26.78
CA ASP A 146 -63.94 -56.65 -26.30
C ASP A 146 -62.63 -56.93 -25.54
N ARG A 147 -62.62 -57.98 -24.71
CA ARG A 147 -61.40 -58.43 -24.02
C ARG A 147 -60.35 -58.98 -24.98
N THR A 148 -60.75 -59.74 -26.01
CA THR A 148 -59.81 -60.22 -27.03
C THR A 148 -59.17 -59.06 -27.78
N ALA A 149 -59.97 -58.06 -28.20
CA ALA A 149 -59.44 -56.87 -28.86
C ALA A 149 -58.52 -56.04 -27.93
N GLY A 150 -58.87 -55.96 -26.64
CA GLY A 150 -58.03 -55.32 -25.62
C GLY A 150 -56.70 -56.04 -25.41
N ASP A 151 -56.71 -57.37 -25.34
CA ASP A 151 -55.51 -58.20 -25.20
C ASP A 151 -54.60 -58.07 -26.43
N ASP A 152 -55.18 -58.06 -27.65
CA ASP A 152 -54.43 -57.85 -28.90
C ASP A 152 -53.77 -56.46 -28.97
N ALA A 153 -54.49 -55.42 -28.53
CA ALA A 153 -53.97 -54.06 -28.44
C ALA A 153 -52.83 -53.94 -27.42
N LEU A 154 -53.01 -54.54 -26.23
CA LEU A 154 -51.97 -54.58 -25.19
C LEU A 154 -50.73 -55.36 -25.65
N HIS A 155 -50.92 -56.47 -26.36
CA HIS A 155 -49.83 -57.26 -26.92
C HIS A 155 -49.03 -56.47 -27.97
N THR A 156 -49.73 -55.71 -28.82
CA THR A 156 -49.11 -54.83 -29.82
C THR A 156 -48.29 -53.74 -29.14
N GLU A 157 -48.85 -53.08 -28.12
CA GLU A 157 -48.15 -52.04 -27.37
C GLU A 157 -46.90 -52.58 -26.66
N LEU A 158 -47.02 -53.75 -26.01
CA LEU A 158 -45.88 -54.41 -25.36
C LEU A 158 -44.77 -54.76 -26.36
N THR A 159 -45.14 -55.19 -27.57
CA THR A 159 -44.19 -55.50 -28.64
C THR A 159 -43.47 -54.23 -29.11
N ASN A 160 -44.19 -53.12 -29.29
CA ASN A 160 -43.62 -51.84 -29.68
C ASN A 160 -42.66 -51.30 -28.62
N GLN A 161 -43.04 -51.36 -27.33
CA GLN A 161 -42.17 -50.96 -26.22
C GLN A 161 -40.89 -51.80 -26.16
N LYS A 162 -41.00 -53.11 -26.39
CA LYS A 162 -39.82 -54.00 -26.45
C LYS A 162 -38.89 -53.65 -27.61
N ALA A 163 -39.43 -53.31 -28.77
CA ALA A 163 -38.64 -52.87 -29.92
C ALA A 163 -37.95 -51.53 -29.65
N ALA A 164 -38.66 -50.56 -29.04
CA ALA A 164 -38.09 -49.28 -28.64
C ALA A 164 -36.94 -49.46 -27.62
N GLN A 165 -37.11 -50.34 -26.64
CA GLN A 165 -36.05 -50.65 -25.67
C GLN A 165 -34.80 -51.23 -26.34
N GLN A 166 -34.98 -52.15 -27.30
CA GLN A 166 -33.84 -52.70 -28.05
C GLN A 166 -33.09 -51.62 -28.85
N GLN A 167 -33.78 -50.63 -29.40
CA GLN A 167 -33.15 -49.50 -30.09
C GLN A 167 -32.35 -48.62 -29.11
N ILE A 168 -32.89 -48.36 -27.92
CA ILE A 168 -32.19 -47.63 -26.86
C ILE A 168 -30.91 -48.36 -26.44
N ASP A 169 -30.99 -49.67 -26.20
CA ASP A 169 -29.85 -50.48 -25.77
C ASP A 169 -28.75 -50.49 -26.84
N GLN A 170 -29.12 -50.59 -28.13
CA GLN A 170 -28.18 -50.51 -29.26
C GLN A 170 -27.51 -49.14 -29.34
N ALA A 171 -28.27 -48.05 -29.20
CA ALA A 171 -27.74 -46.69 -29.23
C ALA A 171 -26.77 -46.45 -28.05
N GLN A 172 -27.11 -46.92 -26.85
CA GLN A 172 -26.24 -46.84 -25.68
C GLN A 172 -24.93 -47.58 -25.90
N SER A 173 -24.98 -48.81 -26.44
CA SER A 173 -23.77 -49.59 -26.74
C SER A 173 -22.86 -48.89 -27.76
N GLN A 174 -23.43 -48.29 -28.81
CA GLN A 174 -22.67 -47.52 -29.80
C GLN A 174 -22.00 -46.27 -29.20
N ILE A 175 -22.73 -45.52 -28.35
CA ILE A 175 -22.20 -44.33 -27.67
C ILE A 175 -21.03 -44.72 -26.75
N ILE A 176 -21.21 -45.76 -25.94
CA ILE A 176 -20.17 -46.26 -25.03
C ILE A 176 -18.92 -46.66 -25.83
N GLY A 177 -19.07 -47.46 -26.89
CA GLY A 177 -17.94 -47.86 -27.73
C GLY A 177 -17.22 -46.69 -28.39
N THR A 178 -17.96 -45.66 -28.82
CA THR A 178 -17.36 -44.43 -29.40
C THR A 178 -16.57 -43.65 -28.35
N HIS A 179 -17.13 -43.48 -27.14
CA HIS A 179 -16.44 -42.78 -26.05
C HIS A 179 -15.19 -43.53 -25.59
N ASP A 180 -15.23 -44.85 -25.48
CA ASP A 180 -14.08 -45.67 -25.08
C ASP A 180 -12.93 -45.52 -26.08
N ASN A 181 -13.22 -45.52 -27.38
CA ASN A 181 -12.23 -45.28 -28.42
C ASN A 181 -11.59 -43.88 -28.29
N LEU A 182 -12.41 -42.82 -28.13
CA LEU A 182 -11.90 -41.45 -27.96
C LEU A 182 -11.03 -41.29 -26.70
N ILE A 183 -11.41 -41.93 -25.60
CA ILE A 183 -10.64 -41.93 -24.35
C ILE A 183 -9.28 -42.61 -24.57
N SER A 184 -9.28 -43.76 -25.25
CA SER A 184 -8.06 -44.50 -25.58
C SER A 184 -7.12 -43.68 -26.46
N ASP A 185 -7.63 -43.06 -27.53
CA ASP A 185 -6.86 -42.22 -28.45
C ASP A 185 -6.25 -41.02 -27.72
N ASN A 186 -7.05 -40.32 -26.90
CA ASN A 186 -6.58 -39.20 -26.10
C ASN A 186 -5.49 -39.62 -25.11
N LYS A 187 -5.63 -40.79 -24.47
CA LYS A 187 -4.60 -41.33 -23.57
C LYS A 187 -3.29 -41.58 -24.32
N ALA A 188 -3.34 -42.19 -25.52
CA ALA A 188 -2.15 -42.42 -26.33
C ALA A 188 -1.46 -41.11 -26.76
N ALA A 189 -2.23 -40.08 -27.11
CA ALA A 189 -1.70 -38.77 -27.45
C ALA A 189 -1.03 -38.07 -26.25
N ILE A 190 -1.64 -38.15 -25.06
CA ILE A 190 -1.06 -37.62 -23.81
C ILE A 190 0.26 -38.33 -23.49
N ASP A 191 0.29 -39.66 -23.58
CA ASP A 191 1.50 -40.44 -23.30
C ASP A 191 2.63 -40.09 -24.29
N THR A 192 2.29 -39.86 -25.57
CA THR A 192 3.23 -39.39 -26.61
C THR A 192 3.77 -38.00 -26.31
N ASN A 193 2.90 -37.04 -25.98
CA ASN A 193 3.30 -35.67 -25.65
C ASN A 193 4.18 -35.62 -24.40
N THR A 194 3.86 -36.43 -23.39
CA THR A 194 4.65 -36.57 -22.16
C THR A 194 6.07 -37.03 -22.47
N GLN A 195 6.23 -38.06 -23.31
CA GLN A 195 7.54 -38.54 -23.75
C GLN A 195 8.29 -37.49 -24.58
N ALA A 196 7.61 -36.79 -25.50
CA ALA A 196 8.23 -35.76 -26.33
C ALA A 196 8.77 -34.59 -25.51
N ILE A 197 8.04 -34.15 -24.47
CA ILE A 197 8.49 -33.11 -23.54
C ILE A 197 9.68 -33.61 -22.73
N GLY A 198 9.63 -34.83 -22.20
CA GLY A 198 10.74 -35.44 -21.46
C GLY A 198 12.02 -35.56 -22.29
N ASN A 199 11.91 -35.83 -23.59
CA ASN A 199 13.07 -35.90 -24.50
C ASN A 199 13.59 -34.52 -24.95
N LYS A 200 12.72 -33.50 -25.07
CA LYS A 200 13.14 -32.14 -25.45
C LYS A 200 13.76 -31.37 -24.30
N VAL A 201 13.26 -31.56 -23.08
CA VAL A 201 13.83 -30.98 -21.86
C VAL A 201 14.92 -31.92 -21.37
N ASP A 202 16.11 -31.80 -21.96
CA ASP A 202 17.30 -32.44 -21.39
C ASP A 202 17.64 -31.72 -20.07
N THR A 203 17.09 -32.25 -18.98
CA THR A 203 17.28 -31.74 -17.63
C THR A 203 18.75 -31.69 -17.25
N LYS A 204 19.57 -32.60 -17.77
CA LYS A 204 21.02 -32.58 -17.56
C LYS A 204 21.65 -31.39 -18.27
N THR A 205 21.31 -31.15 -19.54
CA THR A 205 21.80 -29.97 -20.26
C THR A 205 21.36 -28.66 -19.57
N PHE A 206 20.12 -28.56 -19.09
CA PHE A 206 19.65 -27.38 -18.35
C PHE A 206 20.42 -27.17 -17.04
N THR A 207 20.59 -28.22 -16.23
CA THR A 207 21.38 -28.13 -14.98
C THR A 207 22.85 -27.81 -15.24
N ASP A 208 23.45 -28.39 -16.28
CA ASP A 208 24.82 -28.09 -16.70
C ASP A 208 24.95 -26.62 -17.15
N ASP A 209 23.95 -26.09 -17.87
CA ASP A 209 23.91 -24.68 -18.29
C ASP A 209 23.82 -23.73 -17.10
N GLN A 210 22.91 -24.02 -16.16
CA GLN A 210 22.75 -23.26 -14.92
C GLN A 210 24.06 -23.23 -14.13
N LYS A 211 24.68 -24.40 -13.92
CA LYS A 211 25.96 -24.49 -13.19
C LYS A 211 27.05 -23.66 -13.88
N ARG A 212 27.14 -23.72 -15.21
CA ARG A 212 28.14 -22.95 -15.96
C ARG A 212 27.94 -21.45 -15.81
N GLN A 213 26.68 -20.99 -15.85
CA GLN A 213 26.35 -19.58 -15.62
C GLN A 213 26.71 -19.15 -14.20
N ASP A 214 26.40 -19.96 -13.19
CA ASP A 214 26.72 -19.71 -11.78
C ASP A 214 28.24 -19.65 -11.54
N ASP A 215 29.00 -20.57 -12.13
CA ASP A 215 30.46 -20.59 -12.08
C ASP A 215 31.05 -19.32 -12.73
N ALA A 216 30.51 -18.89 -13.88
CA ALA A 216 30.95 -17.69 -14.58
C ALA A 216 30.67 -16.41 -13.79
N VAL A 217 29.48 -16.29 -13.20
CA VAL A 217 29.12 -15.17 -12.31
C VAL A 217 30.07 -15.13 -11.11
N THR A 218 30.30 -16.28 -10.47
CA THR A 218 31.23 -16.38 -9.33
C THR A 218 32.65 -15.94 -9.71
N SER A 219 33.14 -16.38 -10.87
CA SER A 219 34.45 -15.99 -11.38
C SER A 219 34.53 -14.49 -11.68
N LEU A 220 33.49 -13.91 -12.27
CA LEU A 220 33.40 -12.46 -12.52
C LEU A 220 33.39 -11.68 -11.21
N THR A 221 32.63 -12.12 -10.20
CA THR A 221 32.60 -11.48 -8.88
C THR A 221 33.99 -11.50 -8.23
N THR A 222 34.68 -12.64 -8.23
CA THR A 222 36.05 -12.74 -7.71
C THR A 222 37.02 -11.88 -8.51
N THR A 223 36.88 -11.83 -9.84
CA THR A 223 37.71 -10.99 -10.70
C THR A 223 37.48 -9.52 -10.41
N VAL A 224 36.23 -9.05 -10.33
CA VAL A 224 35.92 -7.65 -10.00
C VAL A 224 36.43 -7.29 -8.61
N ASN A 225 36.25 -8.15 -7.62
CA ASN A 225 36.76 -7.92 -6.26
C ASN A 225 38.30 -7.90 -6.19
N SER A 226 38.99 -8.57 -7.11
CA SER A 226 40.46 -8.57 -7.18
C SER A 226 41.03 -7.48 -8.11
N LYS A 227 40.33 -7.11 -9.19
CA LYS A 227 40.69 -6.04 -10.14
C LYS A 227 40.25 -4.65 -9.69
N ALA A 228 39.25 -4.54 -8.80
CA ALA A 228 39.02 -3.35 -7.99
C ALA A 228 40.11 -3.31 -6.92
N SER A 229 41.31 -2.98 -7.39
CA SER A 229 42.58 -3.20 -6.72
C SER A 229 42.64 -2.41 -5.42
N GLN A 230 42.22 -3.05 -4.32
CA GLN A 230 42.52 -2.59 -2.96
C GLN A 230 44.03 -2.32 -2.83
N THR A 231 44.86 -3.04 -3.59
CA THR A 231 46.30 -2.81 -3.73
C THR A 231 46.64 -1.46 -4.38
N ASP A 232 46.01 -1.09 -5.50
CA ASP A 232 46.27 0.21 -6.16
C ASP A 232 45.74 1.36 -5.29
N VAL A 233 44.56 1.19 -4.69
CA VAL A 233 44.00 2.16 -3.73
C VAL A 233 44.93 2.33 -2.53
N ASN A 234 45.46 1.23 -1.97
CA ASN A 234 46.41 1.28 -0.85
C ASN A 234 47.75 1.89 -1.26
N THR A 235 48.22 1.64 -2.48
CA THR A 235 49.45 2.21 -3.03
C THR A 235 49.30 3.73 -3.19
N ASN A 236 48.20 4.17 -3.80
CA ASN A 236 47.87 5.59 -3.92
C ASN A 236 47.73 6.26 -2.55
N LYS A 237 47.08 5.59 -1.58
CA LYS A 237 46.96 6.10 -0.20
C LYS A 237 48.33 6.30 0.47
N LYS A 238 49.27 5.37 0.28
CA LYS A 238 50.64 5.50 0.81
C LYS A 238 51.41 6.64 0.13
N ALA A 239 51.28 6.79 -1.19
CA ALA A 239 51.92 7.87 -1.94
C ALA A 239 51.42 9.25 -1.47
N ILE A 240 50.11 9.42 -1.32
CA ILE A 240 49.51 10.67 -0.81
C ILE A 240 50.03 11.00 0.60
N ALA A 241 50.12 10.00 1.49
CA ALA A 241 50.65 10.22 2.84
C ALA A 241 52.14 10.62 2.83
N ALA A 242 52.93 10.09 1.90
CA ALA A 242 54.33 10.48 1.72
C ALA A 242 54.45 11.92 1.20
N ASP A 243 53.61 12.30 0.24
CA ASP A 243 53.56 13.66 -0.30
C ASP A 243 53.13 14.67 0.78
N GLU A 244 52.15 14.32 1.63
CA GLU A 244 51.72 15.14 2.76
C GLU A 244 52.86 15.39 3.77
N ALA A 245 53.66 14.37 4.06
CA ALA A 245 54.84 14.50 4.91
C ALA A 245 55.91 15.41 4.28
N ASN A 246 56.18 15.26 2.98
CA ASN A 246 57.13 16.08 2.23
C ASN A 246 56.70 17.57 2.20
N ILE A 247 55.42 17.85 1.96
CA ILE A 247 54.87 19.21 1.98
C ILE A 247 55.05 19.84 3.37
N THR A 248 54.80 19.07 4.43
CA THR A 248 54.97 19.54 5.81
C THR A 248 56.44 19.86 6.11
N ALA A 249 57.37 18.99 5.70
CA ALA A 249 58.80 19.24 5.85
C ALA A 249 59.25 20.50 5.09
N ASN A 250 58.81 20.65 3.83
CA ASN A 250 59.10 21.82 3.02
C ASN A 250 58.55 23.11 3.65
N LYS A 251 57.33 23.06 4.21
CA LYS A 251 56.75 24.20 4.92
C LYS A 251 57.61 24.63 6.11
N SER A 252 58.09 23.67 6.89
CA SER A 252 58.97 23.94 8.04
C SER A 252 60.35 24.49 7.63
N ALA A 253 60.90 24.03 6.51
CA ALA A 253 62.16 24.54 5.97
C ALA A 253 62.00 26.00 5.53
N ILE A 254 60.95 26.31 4.76
CA ILE A 254 60.63 27.68 4.34
C ILE A 254 60.45 28.61 5.55
N ASP A 255 59.73 28.16 6.59
CA ASP A 255 59.53 28.98 7.79
C ASP A 255 60.85 29.27 8.54
N THR A 256 61.80 28.34 8.49
CA THR A 256 63.15 28.54 9.06
C THR A 256 63.93 29.57 8.26
N GLU A 257 63.95 29.46 6.92
CA GLU A 257 64.63 30.40 6.04
C GLU A 257 64.05 31.82 6.16
N VAL A 258 62.72 31.96 6.20
CA VAL A 258 62.07 33.27 6.39
C VAL A 258 62.49 33.92 7.70
N LYS A 259 62.63 33.16 8.79
CA LYS A 259 63.13 33.68 10.08
C LYS A 259 64.60 34.10 9.98
N ALA A 260 65.44 33.32 9.29
CA ALA A 260 66.83 33.66 9.07
C ALA A 260 66.97 34.96 8.26
N GLU A 261 66.21 35.11 7.17
CA GLU A 261 66.21 36.33 6.36
C GLU A 261 65.74 37.56 7.15
N GLN A 262 64.72 37.42 8.00
CA GLN A 262 64.29 38.51 8.89
C GLN A 262 65.41 38.96 9.84
N GLN A 263 66.17 38.02 10.42
CA GLN A 263 67.32 38.34 11.28
C GLN A 263 68.46 39.00 10.51
N HIS A 264 68.76 38.50 9.30
CA HIS A 264 69.74 39.12 8.41
C HIS A 264 69.36 40.56 8.07
N PHE A 265 68.09 40.80 7.76
CA PHE A 265 67.58 42.15 7.47
C PHE A 265 67.71 43.08 8.68
N SER A 266 67.34 42.65 9.89
CA SER A 266 67.54 43.44 11.11
C SER A 266 69.01 43.77 11.38
N THR A 267 69.90 42.80 11.15
CA THR A 267 71.35 42.99 11.30
C THR A 267 71.88 44.01 10.29
N LEU A 268 71.50 43.86 9.02
CA LEU A 268 71.89 44.79 7.95
C LEU A 268 71.36 46.20 8.21
N SER A 269 70.08 46.34 8.60
CA SER A 269 69.47 47.62 8.96
C SER A 269 70.23 48.31 10.09
N SER A 270 70.66 47.56 11.11
CA SER A 270 71.46 48.08 12.22
C SER A 270 72.86 48.52 11.76
N GLY A 271 73.50 47.74 10.90
CA GLY A 271 74.80 48.08 10.30
C GLY A 271 74.75 49.34 9.43
N VAL A 272 73.70 49.49 8.61
CA VAL A 272 73.47 50.71 7.80
C VAL A 272 73.28 51.93 8.69
N GLN A 273 72.46 51.81 9.75
CA GLN A 273 72.24 52.91 10.69
C GLN A 273 73.55 53.31 11.39
N GLN A 274 74.37 52.33 11.79
CA GLN A 274 75.67 52.59 12.38
C GLN A 274 76.59 53.32 11.38
N ALA A 275 76.68 52.85 10.14
CA ALA A 275 77.49 53.46 9.10
C ALA A 275 77.06 54.91 8.82
N GLN A 276 75.75 55.20 8.77
CA GLN A 276 75.23 56.56 8.62
C GLN A 276 75.63 57.46 9.80
N THR A 277 75.49 56.97 11.03
CA THR A 277 75.90 57.71 12.24
C THR A 277 77.41 57.98 12.26
N THR A 278 78.23 56.98 11.92
CA THR A 278 79.68 57.14 11.82
C THR A 278 80.08 58.11 10.71
N GLY A 279 79.40 58.06 9.55
CA GLY A 279 79.60 59.01 8.46
C GLY A 279 79.27 60.44 8.87
N ALA A 280 78.13 60.67 9.52
CA ALA A 280 77.75 61.97 10.05
C ALA A 280 78.76 62.51 11.08
N ALA A 281 79.26 61.64 11.97
CA ALA A 281 80.30 62.01 12.94
C ALA A 281 81.64 62.35 12.27
N ALA A 282 82.03 61.62 11.23
CA ALA A 282 83.24 61.90 10.45
C ALA A 282 83.12 63.24 9.71
N GLN A 283 81.98 63.54 9.09
CA GLN A 283 81.72 64.82 8.43
C GLN A 283 81.82 65.99 9.42
N ASN A 284 81.15 65.90 10.58
CA ASN A 284 81.25 66.93 11.62
C ASN A 284 82.70 67.16 12.07
N ARG A 285 83.49 66.10 12.23
CA ARG A 285 84.92 66.22 12.59
C ARG A 285 85.72 66.91 11.49
N ALA A 286 85.46 66.59 10.22
CA ALA A 286 86.12 67.25 9.09
C ALA A 286 85.76 68.75 9.03
N ASP A 287 84.48 69.09 9.15
CA ASP A 287 84.00 70.48 9.14
C ASP A 287 84.64 71.31 10.28
N VAL A 288 84.72 70.74 11.50
CA VAL A 288 85.40 71.36 12.64
C VAL A 288 86.90 71.52 12.38
N ALA A 289 87.56 70.51 11.81
CA ALA A 289 88.98 70.59 11.46
C ALA A 289 89.26 71.68 10.42
N PHE A 290 88.41 71.81 9.39
CA PHE A 290 88.50 72.88 8.39
C PHE A 290 88.28 74.26 9.02
N ALA A 291 87.25 74.43 9.86
CA ALA A 291 87.01 75.69 10.56
C ALA A 291 88.20 76.10 11.45
N ASN A 292 88.80 75.14 12.17
CA ASN A 292 89.99 75.38 12.98
C ASN A 292 91.22 75.73 12.13
N ALA A 293 91.41 75.05 11.00
CA ALA A 293 92.52 75.35 10.08
C ALA A 293 92.40 76.77 9.49
N GLU A 294 91.19 77.18 9.10
CA GLU A 294 90.91 78.53 8.61
C GLU A 294 91.13 79.59 9.70
N ALA A 295 90.66 79.34 10.92
CA ALA A 295 90.91 80.23 12.06
C ALA A 295 92.40 80.39 12.36
N ASN A 296 93.16 79.28 12.32
CA ASN A 296 94.61 79.32 12.48
C ASN A 296 95.31 80.07 11.34
N HIS A 297 94.88 79.88 10.09
CA HIS A 297 95.41 80.60 8.94
C HIS A 297 95.22 82.12 9.08
N GLN A 298 94.04 82.57 9.51
CA GLN A 298 93.76 83.99 9.80
C GLN A 298 94.63 84.53 10.95
N ALA A 299 94.79 83.77 12.03
CA ALA A 299 95.65 84.15 13.15
C ALA A 299 97.12 84.30 12.74
N LEU A 300 97.63 83.40 11.89
CA LEU A 300 98.95 83.48 11.28
C LEU A 300 99.10 84.73 10.40
N ALA A 301 98.14 85.01 9.53
CA ALA A 301 98.14 86.20 8.68
C ALA A 301 98.20 87.50 9.52
N ASN A 302 97.38 87.59 10.58
CA ASN A 302 97.38 88.72 11.52
C ASN A 302 98.74 88.86 12.25
N THR A 303 99.34 87.74 12.64
CA THR A 303 100.65 87.72 13.31
C THR A 303 101.76 88.19 12.36
N ASN A 304 101.76 87.74 11.12
CA ASN A 304 102.72 88.17 10.09
C ASN A 304 102.59 89.67 9.79
N GLN A 305 101.36 90.22 9.74
CA GLN A 305 101.15 91.66 9.60
C GLN A 305 101.72 92.45 10.79
N ARG A 306 101.51 91.96 12.01
CA ARG A 306 102.08 92.60 13.21
C ARG A 306 103.61 92.57 13.18
N LEU A 307 104.20 91.42 12.83
CA LEU A 307 105.65 91.28 12.70
C LEU A 307 106.23 92.25 11.66
N ALA A 308 105.60 92.39 10.49
CA ALA A 308 106.03 93.35 9.47
C ALA A 308 105.97 94.81 9.96
N ASN A 309 104.96 95.16 10.77
CA ASN A 309 104.87 96.47 11.41
C ASN A 309 105.95 96.69 12.48
N ASP A 310 106.23 95.66 13.28
CA ASP A 310 107.28 95.69 14.29
C ASP A 310 108.66 95.84 13.62
N GLU A 311 108.94 95.12 12.54
CA GLU A 311 110.18 95.26 11.73
C GLU A 311 110.37 96.69 11.22
N LYS A 312 109.30 97.31 10.67
CA LYS A 312 109.34 98.71 10.22
C LYS A 312 109.64 99.68 11.36
N THR A 313 109.05 99.43 12.54
CA THR A 313 109.27 100.25 13.73
C THR A 313 110.71 100.11 14.23
N LEU A 314 111.25 98.89 14.24
CA LEU A 314 112.61 98.61 14.67
C LEU A 314 113.63 99.27 13.73
N ALA A 315 113.43 99.17 12.41
CA ALA A 315 114.27 99.86 11.43
C ALA A 315 114.25 101.38 11.62
N ASN A 316 113.10 101.97 11.95
CA ASN A 316 113.00 103.40 12.28
C ASN A 316 113.78 103.75 13.57
N HIS A 317 113.70 102.92 14.61
CA HIS A 317 114.46 103.11 15.84
C HIS A 317 115.97 103.01 15.60
N GLU A 318 116.42 102.03 14.82
CA GLU A 318 117.84 101.85 14.48
C GLU A 318 118.39 103.09 13.76
N GLN A 319 117.65 103.60 12.78
CA GLN A 319 118.01 104.83 12.08
C GLN A 319 118.11 106.03 13.04
N ARG A 320 117.12 106.20 13.93
CA ARG A 320 117.13 107.29 14.93
C ARG A 320 118.30 107.18 15.92
N ILE A 321 118.66 105.97 16.33
CA ILE A 321 119.82 105.74 17.24
C ILE A 321 121.12 106.11 16.52
N SER A 322 121.30 105.65 15.28
CA SER A 322 122.48 105.99 14.48
C SER A 322 122.61 107.51 14.27
N ASP A 323 121.51 108.20 13.97
CA ASP A 323 121.48 109.67 13.87
C ASP A 323 121.86 110.34 15.20
N LEU A 324 121.37 109.82 16.34
CA LEU A 324 121.73 110.32 17.68
C LEU A 324 123.22 110.12 18.00
N GLU A 325 123.80 108.98 17.66
CA GLU A 325 125.24 108.70 17.85
C GLU A 325 126.11 109.65 17.04
N ALA A 326 125.78 109.86 15.75
CA ALA A 326 126.50 110.78 14.87
C ALA A 326 126.44 112.24 15.37
N ASN A 327 125.26 112.68 15.83
CA ASN A 327 125.07 114.01 16.41
C ASN A 327 125.88 114.18 17.71
N ASN A 328 125.86 113.19 18.60
CA ASN A 328 126.62 113.24 19.85
C ASN A 328 128.15 113.29 19.61
N GLN A 329 128.66 112.53 18.65
CA GLN A 329 130.08 112.54 18.29
C GLN A 329 130.53 113.92 17.77
N THR A 330 129.69 114.54 16.93
CA THR A 330 129.95 115.88 16.39
C THR A 330 129.99 116.93 17.49
N ASN A 331 129.00 116.91 18.40
CA ASN A 331 128.94 117.81 19.55
C ASN A 331 130.16 117.64 20.48
N PHE A 332 130.59 116.41 20.73
CA PHE A 332 131.76 116.13 21.58
C PHE A 332 133.07 116.66 20.99
N ASN A 333 133.26 116.50 19.67
CA ASN A 333 134.44 117.03 18.98
C ASN A 333 134.48 118.57 19.02
N SER A 334 133.34 119.23 18.76
CA SER A 334 133.25 120.69 18.82
C SER A 334 133.57 121.23 20.22
N LEU A 335 133.12 120.55 21.28
CA LEU A 335 133.41 120.95 22.66
C LEU A 335 134.91 120.86 22.99
N LYS A 336 135.56 119.81 22.49
CA LYS A 336 137.01 119.57 22.67
C LYS A 336 137.86 120.63 21.97
N ASP A 337 137.48 121.01 20.76
CA ASP A 337 138.20 122.04 19.99
C ASP A 337 138.08 123.42 20.63
N GLN A 338 136.87 123.79 21.07
CA GLN A 338 136.61 125.03 21.79
C GLN A 338 137.49 125.12 23.05
N GLN A 339 137.52 124.07 23.88
CA GLN A 339 138.33 124.04 25.10
C GLN A 339 139.83 124.22 24.83
N ASN A 340 140.35 123.64 23.75
CA ASN A 340 141.76 123.77 23.37
C ASN A 340 142.11 125.19 22.95
N LYS A 341 141.20 125.86 22.22
CA LYS A 341 141.35 127.24 21.80
C LYS A 341 141.39 128.19 23.01
N ASP A 342 140.40 128.08 23.90
CA ASP A 342 140.30 128.92 25.10
C ASP A 342 141.57 128.82 25.97
N ARG A 343 142.11 127.61 26.13
CA ARG A 343 143.34 127.37 26.90
C ARG A 343 144.57 128.04 26.27
N LYS A 344 144.64 128.15 24.95
CA LYS A 344 145.77 128.77 24.22
C LYS A 344 145.74 130.29 24.36
N GLU A 345 144.58 130.90 24.12
CA GLU A 345 144.39 132.36 24.22
C GLU A 345 144.71 132.86 25.64
N PHE A 346 144.20 132.18 26.67
CA PHE A 346 144.50 132.53 28.07
C PHE A 346 146.00 132.52 28.39
N ARG A 347 146.74 131.51 27.91
CA ARG A 347 148.18 131.38 28.16
C ARG A 347 148.98 132.49 27.46
N ALA A 348 148.58 132.87 26.25
CA ALA A 348 149.24 133.92 25.49
C ALA A 348 149.07 135.31 26.12
N GLY A 349 147.85 135.63 26.57
CA GLY A 349 147.57 136.92 27.24
C GLY A 349 148.45 137.17 28.47
N LEU A 350 148.73 136.13 29.26
CA LEU A 350 149.63 136.23 30.43
C LEU A 350 151.08 136.50 30.04
N ALA A 351 151.58 135.93 28.94
CA ALA A 351 152.92 136.23 28.44
C ALA A 351 153.06 137.72 28.10
N GLY A 352 152.01 138.32 27.52
CA GLY A 352 151.92 139.76 27.23
C GLY A 352 152.06 140.63 28.47
N ALA A 353 151.35 140.26 29.53
CA ALA A 353 151.45 140.97 30.81
C ALA A 353 152.88 140.93 31.39
N PHE A 354 153.54 139.76 31.40
CA PHE A 354 154.93 139.65 31.88
C PHE A 354 155.91 140.50 31.07
N ALA A 355 155.77 140.49 29.74
CA ALA A 355 156.61 141.27 28.84
C ALA A 355 156.56 142.78 29.15
N LEU A 356 155.37 143.29 29.48
CA LEU A 356 155.13 144.69 29.82
C LEU A 356 155.74 145.07 31.18
N THR A 357 155.69 144.16 32.16
CA THR A 357 156.26 144.40 33.50
C THR A 357 157.80 144.40 33.54
N ALA A 358 158.45 143.73 32.59
CA ALA A 358 159.90 143.57 32.57
C ALA A 358 160.66 144.81 32.04
N ILE A 359 159.96 145.84 31.55
CA ILE A 359 160.58 147.02 30.93
C ILE A 359 161.09 148.00 32.03
N PRO A 360 162.40 148.30 32.11
CA PRO A 360 162.98 149.18 33.14
C PRO A 360 162.63 150.66 32.94
N GLN A 361 162.64 151.42 34.04
CA GLN A 361 162.34 152.85 34.06
C GLN A 361 163.62 153.71 33.88
N ALA A 362 163.52 154.88 33.24
CA ALA A 362 164.68 155.71 32.85
C ALA A 362 165.58 156.20 34.03
N PRO A 363 166.94 156.11 33.95
CA PRO A 363 167.87 156.51 35.03
C PRO A 363 167.99 158.03 35.28
N GLN A 364 168.50 158.41 36.46
CA GLN A 364 168.66 159.81 36.91
C GLN A 364 169.59 160.62 35.98
N GLY A 365 169.05 161.65 35.32
CA GLY A 365 169.78 162.58 34.45
C GLY A 365 169.15 162.84 33.07
N HIS A 366 168.15 162.03 32.65
CA HIS A 366 167.47 162.14 31.35
C HIS A 366 165.93 162.24 31.50
N THR A 367 165.25 162.95 30.58
CA THR A 367 163.82 163.34 30.72
C THR A 367 162.83 162.35 30.09
N VAL A 368 163.24 161.53 29.11
CA VAL A 368 162.38 160.57 28.38
C VAL A 368 163.16 159.29 28.07
N GLY A 369 162.50 158.14 28.15
CA GLY A 369 163.02 156.82 27.80
C GLY A 369 162.01 155.98 27.04
N PHE A 370 162.50 155.11 26.17
CA PHE A 370 161.73 154.08 25.50
C PHE A 370 162.36 152.73 25.84
N GLY A 371 161.52 151.74 26.15
CA GLY A 371 161.95 150.40 26.48
C GLY A 371 161.10 149.36 25.77
N MET A 372 161.71 148.20 25.51
CA MET A 372 161.01 147.05 24.98
C MET A 372 161.29 145.86 25.88
N GLY A 373 160.29 145.02 26.06
CA GLY A 373 160.32 143.87 26.92
C GLY A 373 159.78 142.67 26.20
N VAL A 374 160.27 141.49 26.57
CA VAL A 374 159.73 140.22 26.09
C VAL A 374 159.33 139.40 27.29
N GLY A 375 158.26 138.63 27.15
CA GLY A 375 157.69 137.82 28.20
C GLY A 375 157.29 136.48 27.64
N THR A 376 157.44 135.45 28.44
CA THR A 376 157.04 134.09 28.07
C THR A 376 156.26 133.48 29.23
N PHE A 377 155.21 132.74 28.91
CA PHE A 377 154.43 131.98 29.88
C PHE A 377 153.90 130.70 29.26
N ASN A 378 154.28 129.54 29.81
CA ASN A 378 153.82 128.22 29.41
C ASN A 378 153.79 127.97 27.88
N GLY A 379 154.89 128.30 27.20
CA GLY A 379 155.09 128.04 25.77
C GLY A 379 154.38 129.03 24.83
N GLN A 380 153.76 130.08 25.36
CA GLN A 380 153.36 131.26 24.59
C GLN A 380 154.30 132.41 24.90
N ASN A 381 154.53 133.25 23.90
CA ASN A 381 155.46 134.37 23.99
C ASN A 381 154.72 135.66 23.69
N ALA A 382 155.26 136.75 24.18
CA ALA A 382 154.77 138.08 23.87
C ALA A 382 155.89 139.10 23.87
N VAL A 383 155.68 140.16 23.10
CA VAL A 383 156.55 141.31 23.03
C VAL A 383 155.78 142.54 23.49
N SER A 384 156.47 143.41 24.19
CA SER A 384 155.94 144.66 24.71
C SER A 384 156.85 145.83 24.42
N ALA A 385 156.25 147.01 24.30
CA ALA A 385 156.95 148.26 24.16
C ALA A 385 156.37 149.28 25.15
N GLU A 386 157.24 150.04 25.80
CA GLU A 386 156.90 151.03 26.81
C GLU A 386 157.60 152.35 26.52
N ILE A 387 156.91 153.46 26.78
CA ILE A 387 157.49 154.80 26.84
C ILE A 387 157.40 155.25 28.29
N SER A 388 158.50 155.72 28.85
CA SER A 388 158.57 156.30 30.18
C SER A 388 159.16 157.71 30.15
N ALA A 389 158.66 158.62 30.99
CA ALA A 389 159.12 160.01 31.02
C ALA A 389 159.19 160.53 32.46
N ARG A 390 160.28 161.23 32.78
CA ARG A 390 160.41 161.95 34.06
C ARG A 390 159.87 163.35 33.87
N VAL A 391 158.81 163.67 34.59
CA VAL A 391 158.10 164.96 34.47
C VAL A 391 158.61 165.98 35.49
N SER A 392 159.17 165.50 36.61
CA SER A 392 159.79 166.33 37.64
C SER A 392 160.82 165.52 38.43
N ALA A 393 161.58 166.19 39.31
CA ALA A 393 162.64 165.59 40.14
C ALA A 393 162.16 164.36 40.96
N ASN A 394 160.86 164.23 41.18
CA ASN A 394 160.23 163.18 41.97
C ASN A 394 159.11 162.41 41.23
N VAL A 395 158.88 162.63 39.93
CA VAL A 395 157.72 162.05 39.21
C VAL A 395 158.12 161.45 37.87
N SER A 396 157.75 160.20 37.63
CA SER A 396 157.94 159.44 36.39
C SER A 396 156.63 158.80 35.93
N VAL A 397 156.33 158.81 34.64
CA VAL A 397 155.14 158.17 34.05
C VAL A 397 155.60 157.10 33.07
N LYS A 398 154.84 156.00 32.94
CA LYS A 398 155.09 154.95 31.97
C LYS A 398 153.82 154.40 31.33
N THR A 399 153.87 154.04 30.06
CA THR A 399 152.76 153.41 29.31
C THR A 399 153.32 152.38 28.37
N GLY A 400 152.67 151.23 28.21
CA GLY A 400 153.11 150.22 27.25
C GLY A 400 151.99 149.37 26.67
N LEU A 401 152.35 148.71 25.58
CA LEU A 401 151.52 147.78 24.82
C LEU A 401 152.20 146.41 24.78
N SER A 402 151.41 145.36 24.64
CA SER A 402 151.85 143.97 24.46
C SER A 402 151.12 143.30 23.30
N TRP A 403 151.81 142.42 22.60
CA TRP A 403 151.27 141.53 21.59
C TRP A 403 151.73 140.10 21.86
N ASP A 404 150.84 139.13 21.76
CA ASP A 404 151.14 137.72 22.06
C ASP A 404 150.96 136.77 20.88
N THR A 405 151.43 135.52 21.05
CA THR A 405 151.39 134.48 20.02
C THR A 405 150.02 133.86 19.76
N ALA A 406 148.96 134.34 20.41
CA ALA A 406 147.57 134.03 20.07
C ALA A 406 146.86 135.23 19.43
N ASP A 407 147.63 136.17 18.86
CA ASP A 407 147.17 137.38 18.17
C ASP A 407 146.34 138.33 19.05
N ASN A 408 146.44 138.22 20.38
CA ASN A 408 145.81 139.18 21.27
C ASN A 408 146.72 140.40 21.49
N VAL A 409 146.07 141.52 21.82
CA VAL A 409 146.72 142.80 22.13
C VAL A 409 146.32 143.25 23.52
N GLY A 410 147.31 143.61 24.33
CA GLY A 410 147.13 144.15 25.68
C GLY A 410 147.80 145.51 25.86
N ALA A 411 147.33 146.31 26.82
CA ALA A 411 147.86 147.64 27.09
C ALA A 411 147.85 147.95 28.60
N GLY A 412 148.78 148.78 29.08
CA GLY A 412 148.83 149.21 30.48
C GLY A 412 149.63 150.50 30.69
N ALA A 413 149.35 151.25 31.75
CA ALA A 413 150.08 152.48 32.09
C ALA A 413 150.18 152.67 33.61
N GLY A 414 151.18 153.43 34.07
CA GLY A 414 151.44 153.67 35.49
C GLY A 414 152.26 154.94 35.74
N VAL A 415 152.23 155.43 36.98
CA VAL A 415 152.99 156.60 37.43
C VAL A 415 153.78 156.21 38.69
N LEU A 416 155.03 156.60 38.74
CA LEU A 416 155.96 156.36 39.84
C LEU A 416 156.41 157.70 40.43
N PHE A 417 156.38 157.79 41.76
CA PHE A 417 156.91 158.92 42.51
C PHE A 417 158.16 158.47 43.28
N SER A 418 159.26 159.21 43.20
CA SER A 418 160.54 158.87 43.87
C SER A 418 160.97 159.97 44.83
N TYR A 419 161.28 159.61 46.08
CA TYR A 419 161.67 160.52 47.17
C TYR A 419 162.91 159.99 47.88
#